data_AF-A0A7T1M9Q0-F1
#
_entry.id   AF-A0A7T1M9Q0-F1
#
_cell.length_a   1.000
_cell.length_b   1.000
_cell.length_c   1.000
_cell.angle_alpha   90.00
_cell.angle_beta   90.00
_cell.angle_gamma   90.00
#
_symmetry.space_group_name_H-M   'P 1'
#
loop_
_entity.id
_entity.type
_entity.pdbx_description
1 polymer ?
#
loop_
_entity_poly.entity_id
_entity_poly.type
_entity_poly.pdbx_seq_one_letter_code
_entity_poly.pdbx_strand_id
1 'polypeptide(L)'
;MLSALSVQTVALQGSRLAAAELEQRQLEDALASAAEQVASRLSGEHACLLPLASSAWITPVPGCGAGLDPGTLLSGRVGESDYRLVSWTPGLPGAAGPPGELRLELSQGAVQRLYALELAGEAPQPLHVAGLRGMGR
;
A
#
# COMPACT_ATOMS: atom_id res chain seq x y z
N MET A 1 -6.31 -38.81 37.29
CA MET A 1 -5.61 -37.53 37.05
C MET A 1 -5.24 -37.40 35.57
N LEU A 2 -6.23 -37.08 34.71
CA LEU A 2 -6.03 -36.92 33.25
C LEU A 2 -6.35 -35.50 32.76
N SER A 3 -6.96 -34.66 33.60
CA SER A 3 -7.43 -33.32 33.20
C SER A 3 -6.32 -32.29 33.02
N ALA A 4 -5.15 -32.46 33.65
CA ALA A 4 -4.09 -31.46 33.61
C ALA A 4 -3.38 -31.37 32.25
N LEU A 5 -3.25 -32.49 31.52
CA LEU A 5 -2.62 -32.53 30.19
C LEU A 5 -3.49 -31.90 29.10
N SER A 6 -4.81 -32.01 29.23
CA SER A 6 -5.78 -31.43 28.30
C SER A 6 -5.83 -29.90 28.39
N VAL A 7 -5.71 -29.33 29.59
CA VAL A 7 -5.74 -27.87 29.79
C VAL A 7 -4.44 -27.22 29.29
N GLN A 8 -3.30 -27.86 29.50
CA GLN A 8 -2.00 -27.33 29.05
C GLN A 8 -1.88 -27.29 27.52
N THR A 9 -2.42 -28.29 26.83
CA THR A 9 -2.43 -28.34 25.36
C THR A 9 -3.35 -27.29 24.75
N VAL A 10 -4.53 -27.07 25.33
CA VAL A 10 -5.47 -26.02 24.90
C VAL A 10 -4.89 -24.62 25.12
N ALA A 11 -4.24 -24.35 26.25
CA ALA A 11 -3.61 -23.06 26.51
C ALA A 11 -2.47 -22.74 25.51
N LEU A 12 -1.66 -23.74 25.17
CA LEU A 12 -0.58 -23.59 24.18
C LEU A 12 -1.12 -23.40 22.75
N GLN A 13 -2.20 -24.08 22.39
CA GLN A 13 -2.85 -23.87 21.09
C GLN A 13 -3.46 -22.48 21.01
N GLY A 14 -4.12 -22.01 22.07
CA GLY A 14 -4.68 -20.67 22.15
C GLY A 14 -3.63 -19.58 22.01
N SER A 15 -2.47 -19.72 22.68
CA SER A 15 -1.39 -18.73 22.56
C SER A 15 -0.78 -18.67 21.17
N ARG A 16 -0.65 -19.83 20.49
CA ARG A 16 -0.17 -19.89 19.11
C ARG A 16 -1.12 -19.21 18.12
N LEU A 17 -2.43 -19.42 18.28
CA LEU A 17 -3.44 -18.74 17.45
C LEU A 17 -3.41 -17.24 17.67
N ALA A 18 -3.37 -16.78 18.93
CA ALA A 18 -3.29 -15.37 19.25
C ALA A 18 -2.01 -14.71 18.69
N ALA A 19 -0.87 -15.39 18.75
CA ALA A 19 0.37 -14.90 18.17
C ALA A 19 0.27 -14.76 16.64
N ALA A 20 -0.30 -15.75 15.95
CA ALA A 20 -0.49 -15.71 14.51
C ALA A 20 -1.47 -14.61 14.08
N GLU A 21 -2.56 -14.40 14.84
CA GLU A 21 -3.49 -13.30 14.59
C GLU A 21 -2.83 -11.93 14.78
N LEU A 22 -1.99 -11.78 15.81
CA LEU A 22 -1.25 -10.55 16.04
C LEU A 22 -0.26 -10.27 14.90
N GLU A 23 0.49 -11.28 14.46
CA GLU A 23 1.42 -11.17 13.33
C GLU A 23 0.67 -10.76 12.05
N GLN A 24 -0.47 -11.38 11.77
CA GLN A 24 -1.29 -11.02 10.61
C GLN A 24 -1.77 -9.56 10.66
N ARG A 25 -2.21 -9.08 11.83
CA ARG A 25 -2.63 -7.67 12.00
C ARG A 25 -1.47 -6.71 11.82
N GLN A 26 -0.28 -7.03 12.33
CA GLN A 26 0.91 -6.21 12.14
C GLN A 26 1.28 -6.07 10.66
N LEU A 27 1.18 -7.15 9.88
CA LEU A 27 1.42 -7.12 8.43
C LEU A 27 0.36 -6.27 7.70
N GLU A 28 -0.90 -6.32 8.13
CA GLU A 28 -1.98 -5.50 7.56
C GLU A 28 -1.81 -4.01 7.87
N ASP A 29 -1.45 -3.67 9.11
CA ASP A 29 -1.17 -2.30 9.54
C ASP A 29 0.05 -1.72 8.80
N ALA A 30 1.09 -2.53 8.60
CA ALA A 30 2.27 -2.13 7.83
C ALA A 30 1.91 -1.87 6.36
N LEU A 31 1.10 -2.71 5.71
CA LEU A 31 0.63 -2.47 4.35
C LEU A 31 -0.24 -1.20 4.24
N ALA A 32 -1.13 -0.97 5.19
CA ALA A 32 -1.95 0.25 5.23
C ALA A 32 -1.07 1.50 5.37
N SER A 33 -0.08 1.46 6.26
CA SER A 33 0.91 2.53 6.45
C SER A 33 1.73 2.78 5.18
N ALA A 34 2.13 1.72 4.47
CA ALA A 34 2.83 1.84 3.20
C ALA A 34 1.96 2.49 2.13
N ALA A 35 0.68 2.13 2.07
CA ALA A 35 -0.27 2.73 1.15
C ALA A 35 -0.48 4.23 1.41
N GLU A 36 -0.60 4.63 2.68
CA GLU A 36 -0.66 6.05 3.05
C GLU A 36 0.63 6.81 2.68
N GLN A 37 1.80 6.21 2.94
CA GLN A 37 3.08 6.82 2.60
C GLN A 37 3.22 7.02 1.08
N VAL A 38 2.86 6.02 0.27
CA VAL A 38 2.89 6.11 -1.19
C VAL A 38 1.86 7.13 -1.70
N ALA A 39 0.63 7.12 -1.18
CA ALA A 39 -0.42 8.07 -1.56
C ALA A 39 -0.03 9.52 -1.24
N SER A 40 0.61 9.75 -0.09
CA SER A 40 1.13 11.07 0.31
C SER A 40 2.22 11.56 -0.64
N ARG A 41 3.19 10.71 -0.99
CA ARG A 41 4.24 11.06 -1.95
C ARG A 41 3.68 11.31 -3.35
N LEU A 42 2.74 10.49 -3.81
CA LEU A 42 2.02 10.67 -5.06
C LEU A 42 1.16 11.93 -5.08
N SER A 43 0.70 12.45 -3.94
CA SER A 43 -0.05 13.72 -3.90
C SER A 43 0.86 14.95 -3.75
N GLY A 44 2.12 14.75 -3.36
CA GLY A 44 3.09 15.81 -3.14
C GLY A 44 4.14 15.86 -4.25
N GLU A 45 5.39 15.58 -3.90
CA GLU A 45 6.56 15.64 -4.79
C GLU A 45 6.37 14.86 -6.10
N HIS A 46 5.60 13.77 -6.08
CA HIS A 46 5.41 12.89 -7.21
C HIS A 46 4.03 13.03 -7.88
N ALA A 47 3.33 14.16 -7.68
CA ALA A 47 2.00 14.41 -8.27
C ALA A 47 1.95 14.27 -9.80
N CYS A 48 3.05 14.56 -10.49
CA CYS A 48 3.14 14.38 -11.95
C CYS A 48 3.04 12.90 -12.37
N LEU A 49 3.26 11.94 -11.47
CA LEU A 49 3.16 10.50 -11.73
C LEU A 49 1.75 9.95 -11.57
N LEU A 50 0.84 10.66 -10.87
CA LEU A 50 -0.54 10.23 -10.65
C LEU A 50 -1.28 9.81 -11.93
N PRO A 51 -1.21 10.55 -13.06
CA PRO A 51 -1.91 10.16 -14.29
C PRO A 51 -1.23 9.03 -15.07
N LEU A 52 -0.06 8.57 -14.64
CA LEU A 52 0.76 7.59 -15.37
C LEU A 52 0.78 6.26 -14.62
N ALA A 53 0.56 5.16 -15.33
CA ALA A 53 0.78 3.83 -14.76
C ALA A 53 2.25 3.64 -14.37
N SER A 54 2.51 2.90 -13.30
CA SER A 54 3.88 2.60 -12.82
C SER A 54 4.81 2.01 -13.89
N SER A 55 4.26 1.28 -14.87
CA SER A 55 5.02 0.73 -16.00
C SER A 55 5.60 1.80 -16.93
N ALA A 56 5.07 3.02 -16.88
CA ALA A 56 5.51 4.16 -17.68
C ALA A 56 6.45 5.12 -16.91
N TRP A 57 6.78 4.82 -15.65
CA TRP A 57 7.69 5.63 -14.83
C TRP A 57 9.16 5.38 -15.21
N ILE A 58 9.49 5.58 -16.48
CA ILE A 58 10.83 5.40 -17.04
C ILE A 58 11.50 6.76 -17.10
N THR A 59 12.65 6.91 -16.42
CA THR A 59 13.38 8.17 -16.39
C THR A 59 13.99 8.52 -17.76
N PRO A 60 13.84 9.76 -18.26
CA PRO A 60 13.05 10.85 -17.69
C PRO A 60 11.55 10.67 -17.95
N VAL A 61 10.73 10.89 -16.91
CA VAL A 61 9.27 10.74 -17.02
C VAL A 61 8.67 12.00 -17.67
N PRO A 62 7.97 11.89 -18.81
CA PRO A 62 7.35 13.04 -19.47
C PRO A 62 6.36 13.76 -18.55
N GLY A 63 6.45 15.08 -18.48
CA GLY A 63 5.57 15.91 -17.63
C GLY A 63 6.01 16.02 -16.16
N CYS A 64 7.07 15.33 -15.77
CA CYS A 64 7.72 15.50 -14.46
C CYS A 64 8.94 16.42 -14.53
N GLY A 65 9.27 17.05 -13.40
CA GLY A 65 10.44 17.91 -13.27
C GLY A 65 11.76 17.13 -13.46
N ALA A 66 12.80 17.84 -13.92
CA ALA A 66 14.13 17.25 -14.07
C ALA A 66 14.67 16.78 -12.71
N GLY A 67 15.18 15.55 -12.65
CA GLY A 67 15.74 14.97 -11.43
C GLY A 67 14.75 14.21 -10.55
N LEU A 68 13.47 14.13 -10.92
CA LEU A 68 12.51 13.26 -10.23
C LEU A 68 12.90 11.79 -10.43
N ASP A 69 13.06 11.06 -9.33
CA ASP A 69 13.39 9.64 -9.32
C ASP A 69 12.20 8.79 -8.81
N PRO A 70 11.45 8.13 -9.72
CA PRO A 70 10.36 7.24 -9.35
C PRO A 70 10.80 6.05 -8.49
N GLY A 71 12.11 5.72 -8.49
CA GLY A 71 12.66 4.62 -7.69
C GLY A 71 12.35 4.75 -6.19
N THR A 72 12.22 5.99 -5.70
CA THR A 72 11.86 6.28 -4.30
C THR A 72 10.42 5.91 -3.93
N LEU A 73 9.54 5.70 -4.92
CA LEU A 73 8.17 5.17 -4.74
C LEU A 73 8.09 3.65 -4.93
N LEU A 74 9.00 3.08 -5.72
CA LEU A 74 8.97 1.65 -6.06
C LEU A 74 9.27 0.75 -4.86
N SER A 75 10.02 1.26 -3.89
CA SER A 75 10.29 0.56 -2.64
C SER A 75 10.57 1.54 -1.51
N GLY A 76 10.30 1.13 -0.29
CA GLY A 76 10.56 1.93 0.90
C GLY A 76 10.40 1.13 2.17
N ARG A 77 10.36 1.85 3.30
CA ARG A 77 10.20 1.27 4.62
C ARG A 77 9.09 1.97 5.39
N VAL A 78 8.32 1.19 6.14
CA VAL A 78 7.33 1.64 7.12
C VAL A 78 7.53 0.88 8.42
N GLY A 79 7.86 1.61 9.49
CA GLY A 79 8.36 0.99 10.72
C GLY A 79 9.57 0.08 10.43
N GLU A 80 9.44 -1.19 10.80
CA GLU A 80 10.46 -2.23 10.59
C GLU A 80 10.24 -3.07 9.32
N SER A 81 9.23 -2.73 8.51
CA SER A 81 8.84 -3.50 7.32
C SER A 81 9.24 -2.79 6.03
N ASP A 82 9.95 -3.51 5.15
CA ASP A 82 10.24 -3.04 3.80
C ASP A 82 9.06 -3.38 2.87
N TYR A 83 8.59 -2.39 2.12
CA TYR A 83 7.54 -2.55 1.12
C TYR A 83 8.06 -2.34 -0.30
N ARG A 84 7.34 -2.91 -1.26
CA ARG A 84 7.51 -2.72 -2.69
C ARG A 84 6.18 -2.34 -3.33
N LEU A 85 6.22 -1.33 -4.19
CA LEU A 85 5.12 -1.04 -5.11
C LEU A 85 5.19 -2.04 -6.26
N VAL A 86 4.18 -2.90 -6.34
CA VAL A 86 4.06 -3.91 -7.40
C VAL A 86 3.48 -3.28 -8.65
N SER A 87 2.41 -2.49 -8.49
CA SER A 87 1.79 -1.76 -9.60
C SER A 87 0.99 -0.56 -9.11
N TRP A 88 1.01 0.49 -9.90
CA TRP A 88 0.05 1.60 -9.88
C TRP A 88 -0.64 1.68 -11.23
N THR A 89 -1.98 1.65 -11.22
CA THR A 89 -2.85 1.87 -12.38
C THR A 89 -3.72 3.09 -12.10
N PRO A 90 -3.62 4.18 -12.87
CA PRO A 90 -4.37 5.40 -12.61
C PRO A 90 -5.87 5.19 -12.82
N GLY A 91 -6.66 5.84 -11.97
CA GLY A 91 -8.11 5.94 -12.11
C GLY A 91 -8.54 7.18 -12.90
N LEU A 92 -9.84 7.37 -13.06
CA LEU A 92 -10.38 8.64 -13.55
C LEU A 92 -10.67 9.56 -12.35
N PRO A 93 -10.33 10.86 -12.44
CA PRO A 93 -10.65 11.79 -11.37
C PRO A 93 -12.16 12.02 -11.23
N GLY A 94 -12.58 12.31 -9.99
CA GLY A 94 -13.96 12.67 -9.66
C GLY A 94 -14.80 11.50 -9.13
N ALA A 95 -15.91 11.83 -8.46
CA ALA A 95 -16.73 10.89 -7.68
C ALA A 95 -17.38 9.76 -8.51
N ALA A 96 -17.45 9.90 -9.84
CA ALA A 96 -18.02 8.91 -10.75
C ALA A 96 -16.96 8.07 -11.51
N GLY A 97 -15.68 8.41 -11.38
CA GLY A 97 -14.59 7.70 -12.02
C GLY A 97 -14.19 6.43 -11.26
N PRO A 98 -13.69 5.36 -11.93
CA PRO A 98 -13.05 4.27 -11.22
C PRO A 98 -11.82 4.80 -10.45
N PRO A 99 -11.61 4.37 -9.19
CA PRO A 99 -10.43 4.75 -8.43
C PRO A 99 -9.17 4.17 -9.08
N GLY A 100 -8.02 4.80 -8.82
CA GLY A 100 -6.74 4.21 -9.17
C GLY A 100 -6.44 2.99 -8.31
N GLU A 101 -5.73 2.02 -8.86
CA GLU A 101 -5.37 0.78 -8.19
C GLU A 101 -3.90 0.78 -7.81
N LEU A 102 -3.62 0.72 -6.51
CA LEU A 102 -2.28 0.61 -5.95
C LEU A 102 -2.08 -0.77 -5.35
N ARG A 103 -1.13 -1.54 -5.87
CA ARG A 103 -0.74 -2.84 -5.33
C ARG A 103 0.59 -2.73 -4.62
N LEU A 104 0.60 -3.14 -3.35
CA LEU A 104 1.79 -3.18 -2.52
C LEU A 104 2.08 -4.59 -2.05
N GLU A 105 3.35 -4.84 -1.77
CA GLU A 105 3.85 -6.06 -1.16
C GLU A 105 4.78 -5.72 0.00
N LEU A 106 4.70 -6.47 1.10
CA LEU A 106 5.75 -6.50 2.10
C LEU A 106 6.80 -7.56 1.77
N SER A 107 8.06 -7.19 1.90
CA SER A 107 9.19 -8.11 1.77
C SER A 107 9.13 -9.21 2.84
N GLN A 108 8.57 -8.90 4.01
CA GLN A 108 8.30 -9.84 5.09
C GLN A 108 7.01 -10.59 4.79
N GLY A 109 7.11 -11.92 4.65
CA GLY A 109 5.94 -12.79 4.45
C GLY A 109 5.33 -12.78 3.04
N ALA A 110 5.89 -12.04 2.08
CA ALA A 110 5.40 -11.92 0.70
C ALA A 110 3.89 -11.61 0.63
N VAL A 111 3.41 -10.80 1.58
CA VAL A 111 2.00 -10.43 1.67
C VAL A 111 1.73 -9.27 0.72
N GLN A 112 0.80 -9.48 -0.20
CA GLN A 112 0.34 -8.45 -1.14
C GLN A 112 -1.05 -7.95 -0.77
N ARG A 113 -1.31 -6.67 -1.05
CA ARG A 113 -2.62 -6.04 -0.93
C ARG A 113 -2.89 -5.04 -2.04
N LEU A 114 -4.16 -4.91 -2.38
CA LEU A 114 -4.67 -3.93 -3.33
C LEU A 114 -5.40 -2.81 -2.59
N TYR A 115 -5.13 -1.57 -3.00
CA TYR A 115 -5.72 -0.35 -2.48
C TYR A 115 -6.35 0.43 -3.63
N ALA A 116 -7.49 1.05 -3.37
CA ALA A 116 -8.10 2.02 -4.26
C ALA A 116 -7.73 3.43 -3.78
N LEU A 117 -7.23 4.25 -4.71
CA LEU A 117 -6.96 5.67 -4.52
C LEU A 117 -8.01 6.46 -5.28
N GLU A 118 -8.81 7.23 -4.56
CA GLU A 118 -9.74 8.18 -5.18
C GLU A 118 -8.93 9.40 -5.62
N LEU A 119 -9.03 9.75 -6.89
CA LEU A 119 -8.32 10.88 -7.45
C LEU A 119 -9.27 12.06 -7.59
N ALA A 120 -8.81 13.24 -7.20
CA ALA A 120 -9.49 14.50 -7.43
C ALA A 120 -8.53 15.49 -8.08
N GLY A 121 -9.11 16.54 -8.66
CA GLY A 121 -8.39 17.53 -9.45
C GLY A 121 -8.96 17.61 -10.85
N GLU A 122 -9.19 18.84 -11.28
CA GLU A 122 -9.61 19.19 -12.63
C GLU A 122 -8.76 20.37 -13.07
N ALA A 123 -8.38 20.40 -14.35
CA ALA A 123 -7.55 21.47 -14.89
C ALA A 123 -8.16 22.85 -14.54
N PRO A 124 -7.38 23.80 -14.01
CA PRO A 124 -5.91 23.83 -13.98
C PRO A 124 -5.27 23.23 -12.72
N GLN A 125 -6.05 22.68 -11.78
CA GLN A 125 -5.51 22.13 -10.54
C GLN A 125 -4.89 20.74 -10.80
N PRO A 126 -3.73 20.44 -10.20
CA PRO A 126 -3.10 19.14 -10.36
C PRO A 126 -3.95 18.05 -9.71
N LEU A 127 -3.85 16.84 -10.27
CA LEU A 127 -4.40 15.65 -9.65
C LEU A 127 -3.78 15.43 -8.27
N HIS A 128 -4.59 15.00 -7.32
CA HIS A 128 -4.19 14.62 -5.97
C HIS A 128 -5.02 13.43 -5.49
N VAL A 129 -4.53 12.73 -4.47
CA VAL A 129 -5.29 11.66 -3.82
C VAL A 129 -6.28 12.29 -2.84
N ALA A 130 -7.57 12.04 -3.06
CA ALA A 130 -8.67 12.48 -2.20
C ALA A 130 -9.05 11.43 -1.14
N GLY A 131 -8.78 10.16 -1.43
CA GLY A 131 -9.14 9.05 -0.55
C GLY A 131 -8.30 7.81 -0.81
N LEU A 132 -8.16 6.98 0.22
CA LEU A 132 -7.45 5.70 0.18
C LEU A 132 -8.31 4.65 0.88
N ARG A 133 -8.52 3.50 0.23
CA ARG A 133 -9.25 2.36 0.82
C ARG A 133 -8.61 1.03 0.45
N GLY A 134 -8.57 0.08 1.39
CA GLY A 134 -8.17 -1.30 1.10
C GLY A 134 -9.24 -2.04 0.30
N MET A 135 -8.85 -2.82 -0.72
CA MET A 135 -9.77 -3.55 -1.61
C MET A 135 -9.82 -5.07 -1.37
N GLY A 136 -9.25 -5.57 -0.26
CA GLY A 136 -9.18 -7.01 0.02
C GLY A 136 -7.89 -7.66 -0.53
N ARG A 137 -7.84 -9.00 -0.52
CA ARG A 137 -6.70 -9.78 -1.07
C ARG A 137 -6.89 -10.01 -2.55
#